data_AF-A0A1Y9H2E5-F1
#
_entry.id   AF-A0A1Y9H2E5-F1
#
_cell.length_a   1.000
_cell.length_b   1.000
_cell.length_c   1.000
_cell.angle_alpha   90.00
_cell.angle_beta   90.00
_cell.angle_gamma   90.00
#
_symmetry.space_group_name_H-M   'P 1'
#
loop_
_entity.id
_entity.type
_entity.pdbx_description
1 polymer ?
#
loop_
_entity_poly.entity_id
_entity_poly.type
_entity_poly.pdbx_seq_one_letter_code
_entity_poly.pdbx_strand_id
1 'polypeptide(L)'
;MMLSKVFALVALVVTLVSATPAAKSTRVLGELQRHLAQPAVPKEYVTGNARTIGYRFRTRIDHFNPQNRDTFEFSYFSNDELYRPGGPIFIFVGGNFPLTTYYVEHGLLYDTAARDGAWLFTNEHRYYGGSSPVADYSTENLRFLKSEQALMDLIEWIDHLRTNLVRDPNAKVILMGIGYAGALATWARQRFPNIIDGAWGAGATVMASFDFQEHAGDVGNMIRWFGGDECYSLLWVAFRTAQYLIDAERDETVTTLLNTCEPIAPGSLLDVETLFFHLKLAIQDAMLNDQSTSKIHDVCSSMVNATEETALQHLASWLNVYYANLPCNPFDFAANMEAAQVLQPGAPENALLALRQTQYQACTEFGWFRTTDLDEQPFGDRVTMHFFLSACRALFGEWITDAVIYDGVRLTNWHYGGQDPRSTHVLFTNGELDPNRLVSITSYTNPQSNAFVVPNEFVYAEIYSISEEDSAELATVKRNVQQYIGLWQGEGFTPA
;
A
#
# COMPACT_ATOMS: atom_id res chain seq x y z
N MET A 1 68.59 18.30 -41.33
CA MET A 1 68.95 17.79 -39.99
C MET A 1 68.19 18.65 -38.99
N MET A 2 67.42 18.19 -38.02
CA MET A 2 66.94 16.88 -37.59
C MET A 2 65.83 17.18 -36.57
N LEU A 3 64.77 16.36 -36.55
CA LEU A 3 63.70 16.36 -35.53
C LEU A 3 64.19 15.78 -34.18
N SER A 4 63.57 16.20 -33.06
CA SER A 4 62.97 15.36 -31.97
C SER A 4 62.65 16.29 -30.77
N LYS A 5 61.40 16.53 -30.32
CA LYS A 5 60.40 15.72 -29.58
C LYS A 5 60.84 15.16 -28.22
N VAL A 6 59.87 15.19 -27.28
CA VAL A 6 59.59 14.33 -26.09
C VAL A 6 59.81 15.01 -24.73
N PHE A 7 58.96 14.99 -23.68
CA PHE A 7 57.55 14.64 -23.39
C PHE A 7 57.32 15.17 -21.95
N ALA A 8 56.18 15.79 -21.62
CA ALA A 8 55.77 16.04 -20.22
C ALA A 8 54.62 15.11 -19.85
N LEU A 9 54.86 14.27 -18.84
CA LEU A 9 53.94 13.28 -18.28
C LEU A 9 52.86 14.01 -17.46
N VAL A 10 51.60 13.97 -17.90
CA VAL A 10 50.45 14.34 -17.06
C VAL A 10 49.95 13.07 -16.39
N ALA A 11 50.18 12.96 -15.09
CA ALA A 11 49.61 11.91 -14.26
C ALA A 11 48.11 12.19 -14.07
N LEU A 12 47.26 11.32 -14.62
CA LEU A 12 45.82 11.32 -14.42
C LEU A 12 45.53 10.74 -13.03
N VAL A 13 45.27 11.60 -12.04
CA VAL A 13 44.73 11.16 -10.74
C VAL A 13 43.24 10.89 -10.95
N VAL A 14 42.88 9.62 -11.10
CA VAL A 14 41.49 9.17 -11.04
C VAL A 14 41.07 9.23 -9.57
N THR A 15 40.36 10.29 -9.19
CA THR A 15 39.65 10.34 -7.91
C THR A 15 38.45 9.40 -7.99
N LEU A 16 38.52 8.27 -7.30
CA LEU A 16 37.37 7.44 -6.94
C LEU A 16 36.37 8.32 -6.17
N VAL A 17 35.27 8.70 -6.84
CA VAL A 17 34.15 9.36 -6.17
C VAL A 17 33.40 8.29 -5.38
N SER A 18 33.64 8.25 -4.08
CA SER A 18 32.77 7.56 -3.13
C SER A 18 31.40 8.28 -3.13
N ALA A 19 30.34 7.54 -3.43
CA ALA A 19 28.98 8.05 -3.39
C ALA A 19 28.65 8.54 -1.97
N THR A 20 28.07 9.73 -1.85
CA THR A 20 27.63 10.30 -0.57
C THR A 20 26.43 9.51 0.00
N PRO A 21 26.23 9.47 1.33
CA PRO A 21 25.12 8.76 1.97
C PRO A 21 23.73 9.13 1.41
N ALA A 22 23.54 10.42 1.07
CA ALA A 22 22.30 10.92 0.48
C ALA A 22 21.96 10.31 -0.91
N ALA A 23 22.97 9.88 -1.68
CA ALA A 23 22.77 9.22 -2.98
C ALA A 23 22.45 7.72 -2.86
N LYS A 24 22.82 7.08 -1.74
CA LYS A 24 22.39 5.71 -1.39
C LYS A 24 20.94 5.70 -0.88
N SER A 25 20.60 6.64 0.00
CA SER A 25 19.25 6.82 0.57
C SER A 25 18.16 6.97 -0.50
N THR A 26 18.40 7.78 -1.54
CA THR A 26 17.40 8.06 -2.59
C THR A 26 17.12 6.89 -3.54
N ARG A 27 18.09 5.98 -3.74
CA ARG A 27 17.92 4.79 -4.60
C ARG A 27 17.27 3.62 -3.87
N VAL A 28 17.63 3.40 -2.61
CA VAL A 28 16.95 2.43 -1.73
C VAL A 28 15.50 2.86 -1.49
N LEU A 29 15.26 4.17 -1.34
CA LEU A 29 13.88 4.72 -1.31
C LEU A 29 13.07 4.35 -2.55
N GLY A 30 13.68 4.46 -3.73
CA GLY A 30 13.03 4.15 -5.00
C GLY A 30 12.63 2.68 -5.16
N GLU A 31 13.38 1.76 -4.57
CA GLU A 31 13.03 0.32 -4.53
C GLU A 31 12.00 0.02 -3.44
N LEU A 32 12.15 0.59 -2.23
CA LEU A 32 11.15 0.48 -1.16
C LEU A 32 9.79 1.07 -1.57
N GLN A 33 9.78 2.10 -2.43
CA GLN A 33 8.58 2.69 -3.02
C GLN A 33 7.78 1.71 -3.90
N ARG A 34 8.45 0.78 -4.59
CA ARG A 34 7.79 -0.17 -5.51
C ARG A 34 6.90 -1.17 -4.78
N HIS A 35 7.25 -1.51 -3.54
CA HIS A 35 6.57 -2.54 -2.76
C HIS A 35 5.28 -2.07 -2.06
N LEU A 36 4.91 -0.80 -2.20
CA LEU A 36 3.64 -0.27 -1.72
C LEU A 36 2.66 -0.24 -2.90
N ALA A 37 1.70 -1.17 -2.92
CA ALA A 37 0.63 -1.17 -3.92
C ALA A 37 -0.16 0.16 -3.80
N GLN A 38 0.16 1.11 -4.67
CA GLN A 38 -0.62 2.33 -4.85
C GLN A 38 -1.44 2.20 -6.13
N PRO A 39 -2.64 2.79 -6.18
CA PRO A 39 -3.40 2.89 -7.41
C PRO A 39 -2.57 3.52 -8.53
N ALA A 40 -2.72 3.00 -9.74
CA ALA A 40 -2.04 3.52 -10.90
C ALA A 40 -2.63 4.89 -11.30
N VAL A 41 -2.02 5.95 -10.78
CA VAL A 41 -2.17 7.30 -11.34
C VAL A 41 -1.09 7.47 -12.42
N PRO A 42 -1.42 8.00 -13.62
CA PRO A 42 -0.41 8.29 -14.63
C PRO A 42 0.72 9.15 -14.04
N LYS A 43 1.98 8.76 -14.27
CA LYS A 43 3.15 9.40 -13.62
C LYS A 43 3.25 10.90 -13.91
N GLU A 44 2.79 11.33 -15.08
CA GLU A 44 2.79 12.71 -15.53
C GLU A 44 1.48 13.45 -15.24
N TYR A 45 0.55 12.84 -14.50
CA TYR A 45 -0.73 13.48 -14.19
C TYR A 45 -0.51 14.73 -13.33
N VAL A 46 -0.96 15.86 -13.88
CA VAL A 46 -1.09 17.13 -13.19
C VAL A 46 -2.48 17.64 -13.52
N THR A 47 -3.24 18.07 -12.51
CA THR A 47 -4.56 18.64 -12.75
C THR A 47 -4.45 19.87 -13.66
N GLY A 48 -5.20 19.83 -14.76
CA GLY A 48 -5.45 20.99 -15.63
C GLY A 48 -6.84 21.61 -15.40
N ASN A 49 -7.60 21.08 -14.44
CA ASN A 49 -8.99 21.45 -14.23
C ASN A 49 -9.09 22.69 -13.33
N ALA A 50 -9.54 23.81 -13.91
CA ALA A 50 -9.71 25.06 -13.17
C ALA A 50 -10.82 25.01 -12.09
N ARG A 51 -11.68 23.98 -12.11
CA ARG A 51 -12.72 23.72 -11.09
C ARG A 51 -12.21 22.88 -9.92
N THR A 52 -11.04 22.26 -10.05
CA THR A 52 -10.37 21.56 -8.96
C THR A 52 -9.57 22.54 -8.11
N ILE A 53 -10.08 22.86 -6.93
CA ILE A 53 -9.50 23.88 -6.04
C ILE A 53 -9.02 23.22 -4.75
N GLY A 54 -7.79 23.54 -4.36
CA GLY A 54 -7.16 23.08 -3.11
C GLY A 54 -7.49 24.00 -1.93
N TYR A 55 -7.74 23.39 -0.78
CA TYR A 55 -8.09 24.05 0.47
C TYR A 55 -7.38 23.38 1.66
N ARG A 56 -7.50 24.00 2.83
CA ARG A 56 -7.09 23.40 4.11
C ARG A 56 -8.27 23.40 5.07
N PHE A 57 -8.43 22.31 5.81
CA PHE A 57 -9.42 22.21 6.88
C PHE A 57 -8.72 22.12 8.24
N ARG A 58 -9.18 22.92 9.20
CA ARG A 58 -8.65 22.94 10.56
C ARG A 58 -9.47 22.05 11.48
N THR A 59 -8.82 21.12 12.15
CA THR A 59 -9.42 20.18 13.11
C THR A 59 -8.51 19.96 14.32
N ARG A 60 -8.94 19.16 15.29
CA ARG A 60 -8.18 18.88 16.52
C ARG A 60 -7.09 17.85 16.29
N ILE A 61 -5.97 18.02 16.99
CA ILE A 61 -4.93 16.98 17.04
C ILE A 61 -5.48 15.73 17.75
N ASP A 62 -6.22 15.93 18.84
CA ASP A 62 -6.77 14.86 19.66
C ASP A 62 -8.28 15.05 19.88
N HIS A 63 -9.08 14.22 19.22
CA HIS A 63 -10.54 14.20 19.33
C HIS A 63 -11.07 13.56 20.61
N PHE A 64 -10.25 12.76 21.27
CA PHE A 64 -10.67 11.95 22.42
C PHE A 64 -10.18 12.49 23.75
N ASN A 65 -9.39 13.58 23.74
CA ASN A 65 -9.00 14.31 24.94
C ASN A 65 -9.64 15.71 24.98
N PRO A 66 -10.69 15.94 25.78
CA PRO A 66 -11.37 17.24 25.84
C PRO A 66 -10.51 18.37 26.44
N GLN A 67 -9.42 18.04 27.15
CA GLN A 67 -8.48 19.02 27.69
C GLN A 67 -7.45 19.47 26.65
N ASN A 68 -7.21 18.66 25.62
CA ASN A 68 -6.37 19.06 24.50
C ASN A 68 -7.19 19.97 23.55
N ARG A 69 -6.68 21.16 23.29
CA ARG A 69 -7.29 22.16 22.40
C ARG A 69 -6.43 22.46 21.18
N ASP A 70 -5.32 21.75 21.01
CA ASP A 70 -4.41 21.95 19.92
C ASP A 70 -5.06 21.50 18.60
N THR A 71 -4.73 22.22 17.54
CA THR A 71 -5.33 22.02 16.21
C THR A 71 -4.24 21.88 15.17
N PHE A 72 -4.56 21.19 14.09
CA PHE A 72 -3.76 21.16 12.87
C PHE A 72 -4.65 21.33 11.64
N GLU A 73 -4.01 21.49 10.49
CA GLU A 73 -4.72 21.64 9.22
C GLU A 73 -4.27 20.56 8.23
N PHE A 74 -5.23 19.84 7.66
CA PHE A 74 -4.97 18.92 6.55
C PHE A 74 -5.45 19.50 5.21
N SER A 75 -4.81 19.07 4.14
CA SER A 75 -5.13 19.50 2.77
C SER A 75 -6.32 18.70 2.22
N TYR A 76 -7.18 19.36 1.45
CA TYR A 76 -8.23 18.70 0.68
C TYR A 76 -8.45 19.44 -0.65
N PHE A 77 -9.05 18.75 -1.62
CA PHE A 77 -9.45 19.35 -2.89
C PHE A 77 -10.95 19.18 -3.11
N SER A 78 -11.56 20.16 -3.77
CA SER A 78 -12.93 20.08 -4.26
C SER A 78 -12.94 20.21 -5.78
N ASN A 79 -13.77 19.44 -6.46
CA ASN A 79 -14.10 19.62 -7.87
C ASN A 79 -15.62 19.73 -8.03
N ASP A 80 -16.09 20.92 -8.43
CA ASP A 80 -17.50 21.24 -8.62
C ASP A 80 -17.94 21.26 -10.10
N GLU A 81 -17.10 20.80 -11.03
CA GLU A 81 -17.39 20.79 -12.47
C GLU A 81 -18.71 20.09 -12.81
N LEU A 82 -18.98 18.97 -12.15
CA LEU A 82 -20.14 18.10 -12.39
C LEU A 82 -21.34 18.45 -11.49
N TYR A 83 -21.18 19.39 -10.56
CA TYR A 83 -22.19 19.65 -9.54
C TYR A 83 -23.45 20.29 -10.12
N ARG A 84 -24.61 19.75 -9.75
CA ARG A 84 -25.92 20.36 -10.00
C ARG A 84 -26.53 20.78 -8.66
N PRO A 85 -27.23 21.94 -8.57
CA PRO A 85 -27.84 22.39 -7.32
C PRO A 85 -28.71 21.31 -6.65
N GLY A 86 -28.44 21.02 -5.38
CA GLY A 86 -29.11 19.95 -4.62
C GLY A 86 -28.53 18.54 -4.85
N GLY A 87 -27.43 18.42 -5.61
CA GLY A 87 -26.73 17.16 -5.84
C GLY A 87 -25.98 16.65 -4.59
N PRO A 88 -25.60 15.36 -4.60
CA PRO A 88 -24.89 14.73 -3.48
C PRO A 88 -23.42 15.20 -3.39
N ILE A 89 -22.78 14.84 -2.28
CA ILE A 89 -21.35 14.96 -2.01
C ILE A 89 -20.72 13.58 -2.20
N PHE A 90 -19.76 13.48 -3.11
CA PHE A 90 -18.95 12.27 -3.31
C PHE A 90 -17.53 12.53 -2.82
N ILE A 91 -17.00 11.62 -2.01
CA ILE A 91 -15.67 11.78 -1.41
C ILE A 91 -14.81 10.58 -1.74
N PHE A 92 -13.68 10.83 -2.39
CA PHE A 92 -12.56 9.88 -2.42
C PHE A 92 -11.74 10.07 -1.13
N VAL A 93 -11.81 9.11 -0.22
CA VAL A 93 -11.22 9.20 1.12
C VAL A 93 -9.71 9.02 1.04
N GLY A 94 -8.97 9.93 1.68
CA GLY A 94 -7.52 9.82 1.83
C GLY A 94 -7.07 8.66 2.69
N GLY A 95 -6.04 7.94 2.25
CA GLY A 95 -5.46 6.78 2.94
C GLY A 95 -4.00 6.98 3.35
N ASN A 96 -3.24 5.91 3.26
CA ASN A 96 -1.83 5.84 3.63
C ASN A 96 -0.87 6.30 2.51
N PHE A 97 -1.32 7.20 1.64
CA PHE A 97 -0.57 7.71 0.49
C PHE A 97 -0.84 9.21 0.31
N PRO A 98 0.03 9.94 -0.43
CA PRO A 98 -0.13 11.37 -0.67
C PRO A 98 -1.44 11.69 -1.39
N LEU A 99 -2.03 12.85 -1.09
CA LEU A 99 -3.26 13.27 -1.77
C LEU A 99 -3.05 13.35 -3.29
N THR A 100 -4.02 12.83 -4.04
CA THR A 100 -4.12 13.00 -5.50
C THR A 100 -5.49 13.52 -5.91
N THR A 101 -5.53 14.41 -6.91
CA THR A 101 -6.77 14.92 -7.52
C THR A 101 -7.32 14.00 -8.61
N TYR A 102 -6.59 12.95 -9.01
CA TYR A 102 -6.96 12.10 -10.13
C TYR A 102 -8.37 11.51 -9.99
N TYR A 103 -8.70 10.96 -8.82
CA TYR A 103 -9.99 10.29 -8.56
C TYR A 103 -11.18 11.23 -8.38
N VAL A 104 -10.96 12.54 -8.39
CA VAL A 104 -12.02 13.55 -8.46
C VAL A 104 -12.11 14.21 -9.84
N GLU A 105 -11.37 13.70 -10.82
CA GLU A 105 -11.38 14.15 -12.23
C GLU A 105 -11.54 12.99 -13.23
N HIS A 106 -11.32 11.75 -12.79
CA HIS A 106 -11.34 10.54 -13.60
C HIS A 106 -11.84 9.34 -12.79
N GLY A 107 -12.11 8.24 -13.48
CA GLY A 107 -12.50 6.98 -12.88
C GLY A 107 -14.00 6.86 -12.65
N LEU A 108 -14.41 5.70 -12.14
CA LEU A 108 -15.82 5.35 -12.03
C LEU A 108 -16.58 6.27 -11.06
N LEU A 109 -15.94 6.74 -9.98
CA LEU A 109 -16.56 7.70 -9.06
C LEU A 109 -16.87 9.02 -9.76
N TYR A 110 -15.96 9.51 -10.59
CA TYR A 110 -16.16 10.72 -11.40
C TYR A 110 -17.27 10.53 -12.43
N ASP A 111 -17.29 9.40 -13.13
CA ASP A 111 -18.36 9.08 -14.10
C ASP A 111 -19.73 9.00 -13.42
N THR A 112 -19.76 8.44 -12.21
CA THR A 112 -20.98 8.37 -11.38
C THR A 112 -21.39 9.75 -10.90
N ALA A 113 -20.44 10.60 -10.51
CA ALA A 113 -20.70 12.00 -10.16
C ALA A 113 -21.30 12.77 -11.34
N ALA A 114 -20.87 12.50 -12.57
CA ALA A 114 -21.40 13.16 -13.77
C ALA A 114 -22.87 12.77 -14.02
N ARG A 115 -23.20 11.50 -13.79
CA ARG A 115 -24.58 10.99 -13.84
C ARG A 115 -25.46 11.65 -12.77
N ASP A 116 -24.96 11.70 -11.53
CA ASP A 116 -25.75 12.08 -10.36
C ASP A 116 -25.77 13.61 -10.13
N GLY A 117 -24.84 14.34 -10.74
CA GLY A 117 -24.65 15.77 -10.50
C GLY A 117 -23.96 16.06 -9.18
N ALA A 118 -23.03 15.19 -8.77
CA ALA A 118 -22.37 15.25 -7.48
C ALA A 118 -21.26 16.31 -7.43
N TRP A 119 -21.01 16.85 -6.25
CA TRP A 119 -19.79 17.62 -5.96
C TRP A 119 -18.74 16.66 -5.40
N LEU A 120 -17.58 16.59 -6.06
CA LEU A 120 -16.49 15.70 -5.70
C LEU A 120 -15.49 16.35 -4.74
N PHE A 121 -15.01 15.56 -3.78
CA PHE A 121 -13.97 15.96 -2.84
C PHE A 121 -12.97 14.84 -2.59
N THR A 122 -11.75 15.21 -2.20
CA THR A 122 -10.72 14.28 -1.71
C THR A 122 -9.93 14.96 -0.60
N ASN A 123 -9.54 14.20 0.43
CA ASN A 123 -8.81 14.72 1.58
C ASN A 123 -7.48 13.99 1.78
N GLU A 124 -6.57 14.64 2.48
CA GLU A 124 -5.34 14.01 2.94
C GLU A 124 -5.56 13.46 4.36
N HIS A 125 -5.02 12.27 4.62
CA HIS A 125 -5.09 11.66 5.94
C HIS A 125 -4.08 12.31 6.89
N ARG A 126 -4.41 12.44 8.18
CA ARG A 126 -3.45 12.89 9.20
C ARG A 126 -2.15 12.06 9.14
N TYR A 127 -0.99 12.71 9.26
CA TYR A 127 0.36 12.13 9.14
C TYR A 127 0.80 11.70 7.73
N TYR A 128 -0.06 11.73 6.73
CA TYR A 128 0.29 11.37 5.35
C TYR A 128 0.44 12.62 4.49
N GLY A 129 1.30 12.54 3.48
CA GLY A 129 1.58 13.66 2.58
C GLY A 129 2.04 14.92 3.32
N GLY A 130 1.39 16.04 3.05
CA GLY A 130 1.69 17.34 3.66
C GLY A 130 0.93 17.65 4.96
N SER A 131 0.13 16.71 5.47
CA SER A 131 -0.83 16.95 6.55
C SER A 131 -0.37 16.37 7.90
N SER A 132 0.57 17.05 8.56
CA SER A 132 1.09 16.64 9.86
C SER A 132 0.46 17.41 11.03
N PRO A 133 -0.03 16.73 12.07
CA PRO A 133 -0.46 17.38 13.32
C PRO A 133 0.69 17.74 14.27
N VAL A 134 1.89 17.24 14.01
CA VAL A 134 3.05 17.33 14.92
C VAL A 134 4.30 17.83 14.19
N ALA A 135 5.28 18.32 14.96
CA ALA A 135 6.53 18.84 14.41
C ALA A 135 7.47 17.73 13.90
N ASP A 136 7.41 16.55 14.52
CA ASP A 136 8.17 15.36 14.14
C ASP A 136 7.37 14.08 14.37
N TYR A 137 7.83 12.98 13.77
CA TYR A 137 7.27 11.63 13.90
C TYR A 137 8.04 10.78 14.90
N SER A 138 8.56 11.38 15.98
CA SER A 138 9.00 10.60 17.14
C SER A 138 7.87 9.69 17.63
N THR A 139 8.22 8.56 18.25
CA THR A 139 7.22 7.59 18.72
C THR A 139 6.13 8.22 19.59
N GLU A 140 6.52 9.13 20.47
CA GLU A 140 5.57 9.82 21.34
C GLU A 140 4.55 10.65 20.53
N ASN A 141 5.01 11.31 19.47
CA ASN A 141 4.16 12.14 18.63
C ASN A 141 3.25 11.31 17.72
N LEU A 142 3.64 10.08 17.34
CA LEU A 142 2.79 9.17 16.55
C LEU A 142 1.55 8.65 17.30
N ARG A 143 1.40 8.90 18.61
CA ARG A 143 0.23 8.47 19.40
C ARG A 143 -1.12 8.93 18.85
N PHE A 144 -1.16 10.01 18.06
CA PHE A 144 -2.39 10.52 17.43
C PHE A 144 -2.63 9.97 16.02
N LEU A 145 -1.72 9.15 15.48
CA LEU A 145 -1.93 8.37 14.27
C LEU A 145 -2.72 7.11 14.63
N LYS A 146 -4.05 7.26 14.61
CA LYS A 146 -5.00 6.18 14.87
C LYS A 146 -6.18 6.25 13.91
N SER A 147 -6.75 5.10 13.58
CA SER A 147 -7.95 5.00 12.76
C SER A 147 -9.12 5.82 13.32
N GLU A 148 -9.37 5.79 14.63
CA GLU A 148 -10.49 6.54 15.23
C GLU A 148 -10.30 8.05 15.15
N GLN A 149 -9.06 8.53 15.25
CA GLN A 149 -8.77 9.95 15.12
C GLN A 149 -8.99 10.42 13.68
N ALA A 150 -8.58 9.62 12.69
CA ALA A 150 -8.82 9.90 11.28
C ALA A 150 -10.31 9.86 10.92
N LEU A 151 -11.09 8.95 11.51
CA LEU A 151 -12.53 8.92 11.35
C LEU A 151 -13.18 10.21 11.87
N MET A 152 -12.74 10.74 13.01
CA MET A 152 -13.27 12.00 13.53
C MET A 152 -12.86 13.21 12.68
N ASP A 153 -11.64 13.24 12.13
CA ASP A 153 -11.24 14.25 11.14
C ASP A 153 -12.20 14.27 9.94
N LEU A 154 -12.49 13.09 9.38
CA LEU A 154 -13.38 12.92 8.24
C LEU A 154 -14.80 13.41 8.56
N ILE A 155 -15.32 13.11 9.75
CA ILE A 155 -16.67 13.53 10.15
C ILE A 155 -16.78 15.03 10.39
N GLU A 156 -15.83 15.65 11.11
CA GLU A 156 -15.82 17.11 11.30
C GLU A 156 -15.70 17.84 9.96
N TRP A 157 -14.93 17.29 9.04
CA TRP A 157 -14.77 17.87 7.70
C TRP A 157 -16.04 17.69 6.84
N ILE A 158 -16.69 16.53 6.86
CA ILE A 158 -17.97 16.33 6.15
C ILE A 158 -19.04 17.31 6.64
N ASP A 159 -19.11 17.56 7.95
CA ASP A 159 -19.99 18.57 8.52
C ASP A 159 -19.67 19.96 7.94
N HIS A 160 -18.39 20.35 7.94
CA HIS A 160 -17.94 21.60 7.32
C HIS A 160 -18.29 21.69 5.83
N LEU A 161 -18.11 20.62 5.06
CA LEU A 161 -18.49 20.59 3.64
C LEU A 161 -19.98 20.88 3.47
N ARG A 162 -20.85 20.19 4.23
CA ARG A 162 -22.31 20.38 4.17
C ARG A 162 -22.72 21.80 4.57
N THR A 163 -22.17 22.34 5.66
CA THR A 163 -22.62 23.61 6.23
C THR A 163 -22.02 24.84 5.55
N ASN A 164 -20.74 24.79 5.18
CA ASN A 164 -20.00 25.98 4.75
C ASN A 164 -19.76 26.03 3.24
N LEU A 165 -19.41 24.90 2.62
CA LEU A 165 -19.09 24.82 1.19
C LEU A 165 -20.34 24.59 0.35
N VAL A 166 -20.99 23.42 0.53
CA VAL A 166 -22.18 23.00 -0.22
C VAL A 166 -23.41 23.77 0.23
N ARG A 167 -23.47 24.13 1.53
CA ARG A 167 -24.59 24.84 2.16
C ARG A 167 -25.93 24.12 2.03
N ASP A 168 -25.87 22.80 2.09
CA ASP A 168 -27.02 21.92 2.18
C ASP A 168 -26.78 20.89 3.29
N PRO A 169 -27.42 21.07 4.47
CA PRO A 169 -27.27 20.13 5.58
C PRO A 169 -27.86 18.75 5.29
N ASN A 170 -28.70 18.60 4.26
CA ASN A 170 -29.32 17.33 3.86
C ASN A 170 -28.64 16.68 2.67
N ALA A 171 -27.58 17.27 2.11
CA ALA A 171 -26.86 16.72 0.98
C ALA A 171 -26.38 15.30 1.30
N LYS A 172 -26.71 14.35 0.42
CA LYS A 172 -26.30 12.95 0.54
C LYS A 172 -24.78 12.83 0.48
N VAL A 173 -24.19 11.97 1.31
CA VAL A 173 -22.73 11.78 1.34
C VAL A 173 -22.40 10.32 1.01
N ILE A 174 -21.67 10.14 -0.09
CA ILE A 174 -21.14 8.85 -0.53
C ILE A 174 -19.63 8.87 -0.40
N LEU A 175 -19.09 7.89 0.30
CA LEU A 175 -17.64 7.71 0.43
C LEU A 175 -17.16 6.62 -0.53
N MET A 176 -15.96 6.82 -1.06
CA MET A 176 -15.18 5.79 -1.74
C MET A 176 -13.79 5.77 -1.13
N GLY A 177 -13.25 4.58 -0.89
CA GLY A 177 -11.86 4.43 -0.50
C GLY A 177 -11.28 3.13 -1.01
N ILE A 178 -9.96 3.06 -0.98
CA ILE A 178 -9.16 1.94 -1.45
C ILE A 178 -8.25 1.39 -0.34
N GLY A 179 -8.07 0.06 -0.24
CA GLY A 179 -7.20 -0.52 0.78
C GLY A 179 -7.58 -0.05 2.19
N TYR A 180 -6.61 0.55 2.90
CA TYR A 180 -6.86 1.19 4.20
C TYR A 180 -7.88 2.35 4.14
N ALA A 181 -7.87 3.18 3.09
CA ALA A 181 -8.91 4.21 2.92
C ALA A 181 -10.30 3.59 2.68
N GLY A 182 -10.36 2.42 2.03
CA GLY A 182 -11.59 1.65 1.86
C GLY A 182 -12.12 1.13 3.19
N ALA A 183 -11.21 0.72 4.07
CA ALA A 183 -11.54 0.38 5.45
C ALA A 183 -12.08 1.61 6.21
N LEU A 184 -11.41 2.77 6.12
CA LEU A 184 -11.90 4.02 6.71
C LEU A 184 -13.30 4.42 6.20
N ALA A 185 -13.53 4.37 4.89
CA ALA A 185 -14.85 4.66 4.30
C ALA A 185 -15.94 3.72 4.85
N THR A 186 -15.61 2.42 4.95
CA THR A 186 -16.50 1.40 5.53
C THR A 186 -16.80 1.69 7.00
N TRP A 187 -15.76 1.90 7.82
CA TRP A 187 -15.89 2.14 9.25
C TRP A 187 -16.60 3.46 9.55
N ALA A 188 -16.39 4.49 8.72
CA ALA A 188 -17.10 5.75 8.81
C ALA A 188 -18.60 5.53 8.56
N ARG A 189 -18.98 4.82 7.48
CA ARG A 189 -20.39 4.48 7.22
C ARG A 189 -21.02 3.64 8.33
N GLN A 190 -20.26 2.70 8.88
CA GLN A 190 -20.70 1.85 10.00
C GLN A 190 -20.99 2.68 11.26
N ARG A 191 -20.11 3.61 11.62
CA ARG A 191 -20.19 4.37 12.88
C ARG A 191 -21.05 5.62 12.82
N PHE A 192 -21.13 6.24 11.65
CA PHE A 192 -21.86 7.50 11.44
C PHE A 192 -22.92 7.36 10.34
N PRO A 193 -23.86 6.39 10.47
CA PRO A 193 -24.89 6.12 9.46
C PRO A 193 -25.87 7.30 9.26
N ASN A 194 -25.92 8.22 10.23
CA ASN A 194 -26.71 9.44 10.16
C ASN A 194 -26.01 10.57 9.39
N ILE A 195 -24.70 10.43 9.12
CA ILE A 195 -23.90 11.42 8.39
C ILE A 195 -23.59 10.90 6.99
N ILE A 196 -23.28 9.60 6.86
CA ILE A 196 -22.84 9.00 5.59
C ILE A 196 -23.95 8.08 5.08
N ASP A 197 -24.39 8.30 3.84
CA ASP A 197 -25.51 7.56 3.26
C ASP A 197 -25.07 6.22 2.67
N GLY A 198 -23.86 6.15 2.12
CA GLY A 198 -23.25 4.90 1.62
C GLY A 198 -21.74 4.98 1.46
N ALA A 199 -21.09 3.81 1.35
CA ALA A 199 -19.65 3.71 1.15
C ALA A 199 -19.27 2.59 0.17
N TRP A 200 -18.28 2.87 -0.68
CA TRP A 200 -17.65 1.89 -1.54
C TRP A 200 -16.21 1.64 -1.08
N GLY A 201 -15.95 0.44 -0.56
CA GLY A 201 -14.64 -0.01 -0.15
C GLY A 201 -14.02 -0.93 -1.20
N ALA A 202 -13.17 -0.38 -2.07
CA ALA A 202 -12.43 -1.14 -3.07
C ALA A 202 -11.15 -1.74 -2.45
N GLY A 203 -10.99 -3.07 -2.53
CA GLY A 203 -9.93 -3.80 -1.84
C GLY A 203 -9.82 -3.48 -0.35
N ALA A 204 -10.94 -3.19 0.31
CA ALA A 204 -10.95 -2.60 1.64
C ALA A 204 -10.39 -3.56 2.71
N THR A 205 -9.22 -3.25 3.27
CA THR A 205 -8.54 -4.06 4.28
C THR A 205 -9.17 -3.88 5.67
N VAL A 206 -10.42 -4.34 5.83
CA VAL A 206 -11.23 -4.14 7.04
C VAL A 206 -10.87 -5.09 8.19
N MET A 207 -10.22 -6.21 7.89
CA MET A 207 -9.77 -7.17 8.89
C MET A 207 -8.30 -6.89 9.26
N ALA A 208 -8.05 -6.50 10.50
CA ALA A 208 -6.69 -6.49 11.04
C ALA A 208 -6.20 -7.93 11.22
N SER A 209 -4.93 -8.21 10.96
CA SER A 209 -4.35 -9.55 11.13
C SER A 209 -2.99 -9.45 11.80
N PHE A 210 -2.79 -10.18 12.90
CA PHE A 210 -1.49 -10.20 13.58
C PHE A 210 -0.41 -10.84 12.72
N ASP A 211 -0.74 -11.96 12.09
CA ASP A 211 0.13 -12.71 11.20
C ASP A 211 -0.67 -13.00 9.92
N PHE A 212 -0.22 -12.43 8.79
CA PHE A 212 -0.90 -12.50 7.50
C PHE A 212 -0.16 -13.43 6.53
N GLN A 213 -0.02 -14.69 6.95
CA GLN A 213 0.66 -15.75 6.21
C GLN A 213 -0.04 -16.14 4.90
N GLU A 214 -1.37 -15.99 4.83
CA GLU A 214 -2.17 -16.37 3.66
C GLU A 214 -1.80 -15.55 2.42
N HIS A 215 -1.27 -14.34 2.61
CA HIS A 215 -0.73 -13.54 1.54
C HIS A 215 0.39 -14.27 0.77
N ALA A 216 1.28 -14.99 1.46
CA ALA A 216 2.35 -15.73 0.80
C ALA A 216 1.80 -16.93 0.01
N GLY A 217 0.81 -17.63 0.57
CA GLY A 217 0.08 -18.72 -0.09
C GLY A 217 -0.58 -18.27 -1.39
N ASP A 218 -1.28 -17.15 -1.35
CA ASP A 218 -2.00 -16.63 -2.51
C ASP A 218 -1.08 -16.20 -3.65
N VAL A 219 0.04 -15.56 -3.32
CA VAL A 219 1.10 -15.28 -4.32
C VAL A 219 1.68 -16.57 -4.88
N GLY A 220 1.91 -17.59 -4.04
CA GLY A 220 2.32 -18.91 -4.49
C GLY A 220 1.32 -19.55 -5.46
N ASN A 221 0.02 -19.38 -5.23
CA ASN A 221 -1.02 -19.88 -6.12
C ASN A 221 -1.02 -19.13 -7.47
N MET A 222 -0.88 -17.81 -7.47
CA MET A 222 -0.73 -17.05 -8.72
C MET A 222 0.49 -17.48 -9.53
N ILE A 223 1.62 -17.76 -8.88
CA ILE A 223 2.81 -18.32 -9.54
C ILE A 223 2.47 -19.66 -10.20
N ARG A 224 1.74 -20.55 -9.53
CA ARG A 224 1.30 -21.82 -10.15
C ARG A 224 0.35 -21.61 -11.32
N TRP A 225 -0.67 -20.76 -11.15
CA TRP A 225 -1.72 -20.55 -12.15
C TRP A 225 -1.19 -19.94 -13.45
N PHE A 226 -0.28 -18.97 -13.35
CA PHE A 226 0.18 -18.20 -14.51
C PHE A 226 1.64 -18.48 -14.90
N GLY A 227 2.48 -18.91 -13.95
CA GLY A 227 3.88 -19.25 -14.17
C GLY A 227 4.18 -20.74 -14.24
N GLY A 228 3.24 -21.60 -13.82
CA GLY A 228 3.35 -23.05 -13.83
C GLY A 228 4.06 -23.65 -12.61
N ASP A 229 3.84 -24.96 -12.39
CA ASP A 229 4.41 -25.70 -11.26
C ASP A 229 5.94 -25.76 -11.28
N GLU A 230 6.56 -25.67 -12.46
CA GLU A 230 8.02 -25.64 -12.60
C GLU A 230 8.62 -24.37 -11.99
N CYS A 231 8.04 -23.20 -12.27
CA CYS A 231 8.46 -21.93 -11.66
C CYS A 231 8.26 -21.95 -10.14
N TYR A 232 7.10 -22.43 -9.67
CA TYR A 232 6.84 -22.58 -8.24
C TYR A 232 7.89 -23.47 -7.57
N SER A 233 8.19 -24.63 -8.17
CA SER A 233 9.16 -25.58 -7.65
C SER A 233 10.58 -25.03 -7.66
N LEU A 234 10.96 -24.30 -8.71
CA LEU A 234 12.24 -23.60 -8.80
C LEU A 234 12.41 -22.63 -7.64
N LEU A 235 11.43 -21.75 -7.40
CA LEU A 235 11.47 -20.80 -6.30
C LEU A 235 11.53 -21.53 -4.94
N TRP A 236 10.70 -22.56 -4.74
CA TRP A 236 10.71 -23.37 -3.53
C TRP A 236 12.09 -23.98 -3.24
N VAL A 237 12.74 -24.56 -4.26
CA VAL A 237 14.08 -25.13 -4.13
C VAL A 237 15.13 -24.05 -3.92
N ALA A 238 15.06 -22.93 -4.64
CA ALA A 238 16.02 -21.83 -4.53
C ALA A 238 16.05 -21.21 -3.13
N PHE A 239 14.88 -20.86 -2.58
CA PHE A 239 14.76 -20.30 -1.25
C PHE A 239 15.30 -21.26 -0.19
N ARG A 240 14.87 -22.53 -0.22
CA ARG A 240 15.35 -23.53 0.75
C ARG A 240 16.84 -23.85 0.60
N THR A 241 17.37 -23.83 -0.61
CA THR A 241 18.81 -24.01 -0.83
C THR A 241 19.60 -22.87 -0.19
N ALA A 242 19.18 -21.62 -0.36
CA ALA A 242 19.81 -20.49 0.31
C ALA A 242 19.75 -20.61 1.84
N GLN A 243 18.59 -21.02 2.38
CA GLN A 243 18.41 -21.25 3.82
C GLN A 243 19.36 -22.31 4.36
N TYR A 244 19.45 -23.46 3.69
CA TYR A 244 20.33 -24.55 4.12
C TYR A 244 21.82 -24.20 3.98
N LEU A 245 22.20 -23.35 3.01
CA LEU A 245 23.57 -22.85 2.91
C LEU A 245 23.92 -21.94 4.08
N ILE A 246 23.02 -21.04 4.47
CA ILE A 246 23.18 -20.16 5.64
C ILE A 246 23.27 -21.00 6.92
N ASP A 247 22.37 -21.96 7.13
CA ASP A 247 22.40 -22.84 8.30
C ASP A 247 23.68 -23.71 8.38
N ALA A 248 24.28 -24.00 7.23
CA ALA A 248 25.54 -24.73 7.12
C ALA A 248 26.79 -23.82 7.20
N GLU A 249 26.64 -22.57 7.63
CA GLU A 249 27.70 -21.56 7.74
C GLU A 249 28.41 -21.29 6.39
N ARG A 250 27.65 -21.37 5.28
CA ARG A 250 28.10 -21.05 3.92
C ARG A 250 27.52 -19.73 3.40
N ASP A 251 27.36 -18.77 4.30
CA ASP A 251 26.81 -17.43 4.05
C ASP A 251 27.50 -16.68 2.91
N GLU A 252 28.83 -16.86 2.77
CA GLU A 252 29.63 -16.25 1.70
C GLU A 252 29.15 -16.69 0.31
N THR A 253 28.69 -17.94 0.16
CA THR A 253 28.16 -18.44 -1.12
C THR A 253 26.87 -17.71 -1.48
N VAL A 254 25.97 -17.52 -0.50
CA VAL A 254 24.70 -16.82 -0.70
C VAL A 254 24.93 -15.33 -0.96
N THR A 255 25.78 -14.70 -0.16
CA THR A 255 26.25 -13.31 -0.32
C THR A 255 26.76 -13.05 -1.73
N THR A 256 27.63 -13.94 -2.23
CA THR A 256 28.25 -13.81 -3.56
C THR A 256 27.24 -14.00 -4.68
N LEU A 257 26.40 -15.04 -4.60
CA LEU A 257 25.41 -15.32 -5.65
C LEU A 257 24.36 -14.21 -5.75
N LEU A 258 23.84 -13.76 -4.60
CA LEU A 258 22.79 -12.74 -4.54
C LEU A 258 23.34 -11.30 -4.55
N ASN A 259 24.66 -11.13 -4.72
CA ASN A 259 25.33 -9.83 -4.80
C ASN A 259 24.95 -8.87 -3.65
N THR A 260 24.94 -9.34 -2.40
CA THR A 260 24.58 -8.48 -1.25
C THR A 260 25.69 -7.46 -0.95
N CYS A 261 25.32 -6.27 -0.49
CA CYS A 261 26.28 -5.20 -0.20
C CYS A 261 27.19 -5.52 0.98
N GLU A 262 26.60 -6.07 2.03
CA GLU A 262 27.31 -6.57 3.20
C GLU A 262 27.21 -8.10 3.22
N PRO A 263 28.26 -8.81 3.67
CA PRO A 263 28.17 -10.23 3.95
C PRO A 263 27.12 -10.48 5.02
N ILE A 264 26.34 -11.55 4.85
CA ILE A 264 25.43 -12.02 5.90
C ILE A 264 26.29 -12.45 7.08
N ALA A 265 26.25 -11.68 8.17
CA ALA A 265 27.09 -11.94 9.33
C ALA A 265 26.68 -13.27 9.99
N PRO A 266 27.63 -14.16 10.33
CA PRO A 266 27.31 -15.43 10.98
C PRO A 266 26.48 -15.22 12.25
N GLY A 267 25.32 -15.87 12.32
CA GLY A 267 24.40 -15.75 13.45
C GLY A 267 23.55 -14.47 13.49
N SER A 268 23.63 -13.59 12.48
CA SER A 268 22.75 -12.43 12.36
C SER A 268 21.38 -12.84 11.81
N LEU A 269 20.49 -13.27 12.71
CA LEU A 269 19.15 -13.70 12.34
C LEU A 269 18.40 -12.62 11.57
N LEU A 270 18.45 -11.36 12.03
CA LEU A 270 17.70 -10.27 11.38
C LEU A 270 18.18 -9.97 9.95
N ASP A 271 19.47 -10.09 9.65
CA ASP A 271 19.96 -9.92 8.27
C ASP A 271 19.49 -11.07 7.37
N VAL A 272 19.45 -12.30 7.91
CA VAL A 272 18.89 -13.46 7.20
C VAL A 272 17.39 -13.26 6.94
N GLU A 273 16.61 -12.87 7.93
CA GLU A 273 15.17 -12.62 7.76
C GLU A 273 14.90 -11.46 6.78
N THR A 274 15.71 -10.39 6.85
CA THR A 274 15.65 -9.24 5.93
C THR A 274 15.93 -9.67 4.50
N LEU A 275 16.97 -10.47 4.27
CA LEU A 275 17.29 -11.05 2.96
C LEU A 275 16.07 -11.77 2.36
N PHE A 276 15.49 -12.72 3.10
CA PHE A 276 14.36 -13.49 2.57
C PHE A 276 13.11 -12.64 2.38
N PHE A 277 12.88 -11.64 3.24
CA PHE A 277 11.80 -10.68 3.05
C PHE A 277 11.94 -9.91 1.73
N HIS A 278 13.15 -9.39 1.44
CA HIS A 278 13.38 -8.65 0.21
C HIS A 278 13.43 -9.52 -1.05
N LEU A 279 13.91 -10.76 -0.97
CA LEU A 279 13.80 -11.71 -2.08
C LEU A 279 12.33 -11.97 -2.45
N LYS A 280 11.47 -12.20 -1.45
CA LYS A 280 10.02 -12.35 -1.64
C LYS A 280 9.42 -11.08 -2.25
N LEU A 281 9.74 -9.91 -1.70
CA LEU A 281 9.22 -8.63 -2.20
C LEU A 281 9.64 -8.32 -3.64
N ALA A 282 10.88 -8.63 -4.03
CA ALA A 282 11.37 -8.42 -5.40
C ALA A 282 10.59 -9.25 -6.41
N ILE A 283 10.34 -10.54 -6.10
CA ILE A 283 9.54 -11.43 -6.96
C ILE A 283 8.10 -10.92 -7.05
N GLN A 284 7.50 -10.57 -5.91
CA GLN A 284 6.13 -10.06 -5.85
C GLN A 284 5.97 -8.78 -6.69
N ASP A 285 6.89 -7.84 -6.55
CA ASP A 285 6.88 -6.59 -7.32
C ASP A 285 6.98 -6.86 -8.83
N ALA A 286 7.99 -7.64 -9.24
CA ALA A 286 8.23 -7.93 -10.65
C ALA A 286 7.05 -8.64 -11.33
N MET A 287 6.30 -9.43 -10.57
CA MET A 287 5.15 -10.20 -11.07
C MET A 287 3.85 -9.40 -11.05
N LEU A 288 3.61 -8.58 -10.03
CA LEU A 288 2.28 -8.04 -9.72
C LEU A 288 2.14 -6.53 -9.92
N ASN A 289 3.24 -5.76 -9.91
CA ASN A 289 3.17 -4.30 -9.96
C ASN A 289 2.56 -3.78 -11.28
N ASP A 290 2.86 -4.44 -12.39
CA ASP A 290 2.32 -4.11 -13.72
C ASP A 290 0.87 -4.61 -13.90
N GLN A 291 0.28 -5.28 -12.90
CA GLN A 291 -1.09 -5.79 -12.90
C GLN A 291 -1.44 -6.59 -14.16
N SER A 292 -0.54 -7.51 -14.56
CA SER A 292 -0.68 -8.30 -15.77
C SER A 292 -0.26 -9.75 -15.53
N THR A 293 -1.15 -10.69 -15.85
CA THR A 293 -0.86 -12.13 -15.76
C THR A 293 0.29 -12.56 -16.69
N SER A 294 0.48 -11.86 -17.81
CA SER A 294 1.62 -12.07 -18.71
C SER A 294 2.94 -11.79 -18.02
N LYS A 295 3.00 -10.83 -17.08
CA LYS A 295 4.24 -10.49 -16.37
C LYS A 295 4.66 -11.59 -15.40
N ILE A 296 3.70 -12.24 -14.76
CA ILE A 296 3.95 -13.44 -13.94
C ILE A 296 4.59 -14.53 -14.82
N HIS A 297 4.00 -14.79 -15.99
CA HIS A 297 4.54 -15.74 -16.96
C HIS A 297 5.94 -15.36 -17.44
N ASP A 298 6.20 -14.09 -17.76
CA ASP A 298 7.49 -13.62 -18.27
C ASP A 298 8.60 -13.75 -17.23
N VAL A 299 8.34 -13.35 -15.97
CA VAL A 299 9.29 -13.53 -14.86
C VAL A 299 9.59 -15.01 -14.68
N CYS A 300 8.56 -15.86 -14.61
CA CYS A 300 8.75 -17.30 -14.45
C CYS A 300 9.51 -17.92 -15.61
N SER A 301 9.18 -17.58 -16.85
CA SER A 301 9.86 -18.06 -18.06
C SER A 301 11.33 -17.64 -18.09
N SER A 302 11.64 -16.44 -17.60
CA SER A 302 13.03 -15.95 -17.53
C SER A 302 13.88 -16.73 -16.53
N MET A 303 13.29 -17.16 -15.41
CA MET A 303 13.96 -18.01 -14.42
C MET A 303 14.11 -19.44 -14.94
N VAL A 304 13.01 -20.08 -15.35
CA VAL A 304 12.98 -21.50 -15.75
C VAL A 304 13.88 -21.79 -16.95
N ASN A 305 13.93 -20.87 -17.94
CA ASN A 305 14.75 -21.05 -19.13
C ASN A 305 16.22 -20.63 -18.95
N ALA A 306 16.64 -20.24 -17.74
CA ALA A 306 18.03 -19.91 -17.48
C ALA A 306 18.94 -21.14 -17.66
N THR A 307 20.17 -20.92 -18.13
CA THR A 307 21.14 -21.99 -18.39
C THR A 307 21.95 -22.40 -17.17
N GLU A 308 21.67 -21.79 -16.02
CA GLU A 308 22.37 -22.04 -14.77
C GLU A 308 22.12 -23.47 -14.26
N GLU A 309 23.02 -24.01 -13.43
CA GLU A 309 22.96 -25.43 -13.03
C GLU A 309 21.95 -25.68 -11.89
N THR A 310 21.76 -24.72 -11.00
CA THR A 310 20.96 -24.88 -9.78
C THR A 310 19.86 -23.84 -9.67
N ALA A 311 18.74 -24.17 -9.03
CA ALA A 311 17.62 -23.25 -8.82
C ALA A 311 18.03 -21.95 -8.11
N LEU A 312 18.98 -22.01 -7.16
CA LEU A 312 19.50 -20.80 -6.51
C LEU A 312 20.26 -19.90 -7.49
N GLN A 313 21.04 -20.47 -8.41
CA GLN A 313 21.71 -19.69 -9.46
C GLN A 313 20.70 -19.10 -10.46
N HIS A 314 19.62 -19.80 -10.78
CA HIS A 314 18.51 -19.25 -11.59
C HIS A 314 17.93 -18.00 -10.95
N LEU A 315 17.56 -18.10 -9.66
CA LEU A 315 17.04 -16.97 -8.88
C LEU A 315 18.07 -15.82 -8.79
N ALA A 316 19.32 -16.13 -8.50
CA ALA A 316 20.40 -15.15 -8.39
C ALA A 316 20.65 -14.41 -9.70
N SER A 317 20.70 -15.14 -10.82
CA SER A 317 20.89 -14.57 -12.16
C SER A 317 19.76 -13.60 -12.51
N TRP A 318 18.51 -14.01 -12.27
CA TRP A 318 17.35 -13.14 -12.44
C TRP A 318 17.41 -11.90 -11.55
N LEU A 319 17.73 -12.07 -10.26
CA LEU A 319 17.78 -10.99 -9.28
C LEU A 319 18.85 -9.94 -9.65
N ASN A 320 20.00 -10.39 -10.13
CA ASN A 320 21.09 -9.51 -10.60
C ASN A 320 20.68 -8.69 -11.83
N VAL A 321 19.80 -9.22 -12.69
CA VAL A 321 19.21 -8.45 -13.79
C VAL A 321 18.16 -7.47 -13.28
N TYR A 322 17.28 -7.90 -12.39
CA TYR A 322 16.22 -7.06 -11.81
C TYR A 322 16.81 -5.84 -11.07
N TYR A 323 17.88 -6.05 -10.29
CA TYR A 323 18.61 -4.99 -9.58
C TYR A 323 19.87 -4.49 -10.30
N ALA A 324 19.99 -4.64 -11.63
CA ALA A 324 21.21 -4.27 -12.38
C ALA A 324 21.63 -2.78 -12.25
N ASN A 325 20.71 -1.91 -11.81
CA ASN A 325 20.98 -0.49 -11.56
C ASN A 325 21.65 -0.22 -10.19
N LEU A 326 21.74 -1.24 -9.33
CA LEU A 326 22.41 -1.19 -8.04
C LEU A 326 23.79 -1.88 -8.15
N PRO A 327 24.84 -1.34 -7.51
CA PRO A 327 26.13 -2.01 -7.48
C PRO A 327 26.08 -3.33 -6.68
N CYS A 328 25.19 -3.39 -5.69
CA CYS A 328 24.94 -4.53 -4.81
C CYS A 328 23.55 -4.37 -4.16
N ASN A 329 23.04 -5.44 -3.57
CA ASN A 329 21.72 -5.49 -2.93
C ASN A 329 21.83 -5.23 -1.41
N PRO A 330 21.24 -4.14 -0.88
CA PRO A 330 21.35 -3.77 0.53
C PRO A 330 20.31 -4.51 1.37
N PHE A 331 20.51 -5.81 1.58
CA PHE A 331 19.60 -6.69 2.31
C PHE A 331 19.93 -6.86 3.80
N ASP A 332 20.70 -5.93 4.38
CA ASP A 332 20.96 -5.90 5.82
C ASP A 332 19.84 -5.16 6.57
N PHE A 333 19.57 -5.57 7.81
CA PHE A 333 18.45 -5.04 8.59
C PHE A 333 18.60 -3.54 8.87
N ALA A 334 19.82 -3.09 9.18
CA ALA A 334 20.09 -1.70 9.55
C ALA A 334 19.79 -0.73 8.39
N ALA A 335 20.26 -1.04 7.18
CA ALA A 335 19.99 -0.23 5.99
C ALA A 335 18.49 -0.19 5.67
N ASN A 336 17.77 -1.30 5.84
CA ASN A 336 16.33 -1.34 5.55
C ASN A 336 15.49 -0.58 6.59
N MET A 337 16.01 -0.36 7.80
CA MET A 337 15.35 0.48 8.80
C MET A 337 15.64 1.98 8.64
N GLU A 338 16.73 2.37 7.96
CA GLU A 338 17.19 3.77 7.86
C GLU A 338 16.09 4.71 7.36
N ALA A 339 15.39 4.34 6.29
CA ALA A 339 14.32 5.16 5.72
C ALA A 339 13.14 5.36 6.69
N ALA A 340 12.79 4.35 7.49
CA ALA A 340 11.72 4.43 8.47
C ALA A 340 12.15 5.09 9.81
N GLN A 341 13.44 5.36 10.00
CA GLN A 341 13.96 6.11 11.15
C GLN A 341 13.85 7.63 10.96
N VAL A 342 13.60 8.11 9.74
CA VAL A 342 13.44 9.54 9.45
C VAL A 342 12.22 10.09 10.19
N LEU A 343 12.43 11.11 11.03
CA LEU A 343 11.39 11.70 11.88
C LEU A 343 10.75 12.95 11.27
N GLN A 344 11.35 13.54 10.23
CA GLN A 344 10.87 14.81 9.70
C GLN A 344 9.64 14.61 8.80
N PRO A 345 8.48 15.24 9.07
CA PRO A 345 7.25 14.99 8.32
C PRO A 345 7.37 15.28 6.81
N GLY A 346 8.06 16.36 6.45
CA GLY A 346 8.26 16.77 5.06
C GLY A 346 9.39 16.06 4.32
N ALA A 347 10.07 15.09 4.94
CA ALA A 347 11.10 14.31 4.25
C ALA A 347 10.45 13.34 3.25
N PRO A 348 11.05 13.04 2.09
CA PRO A 348 10.47 12.16 1.07
C PRO A 348 10.01 10.79 1.60
N GLU A 349 10.76 10.20 2.53
CA GLU A 349 10.48 8.94 3.22
C GLU A 349 9.10 8.94 3.90
N ASN A 350 8.73 10.09 4.45
CA ASN A 350 7.50 10.28 5.20
C ASN A 350 6.39 10.88 4.34
N ALA A 351 6.70 11.92 3.57
CA ALA A 351 5.74 12.66 2.78
C ALA A 351 5.27 11.89 1.53
N LEU A 352 6.12 11.05 0.92
CA LEU A 352 5.77 10.31 -0.30
C LEU A 352 5.50 8.83 -0.03
N LEU A 353 6.35 8.19 0.79
CA LEU A 353 6.29 6.74 1.01
C LEU A 353 5.55 6.34 2.29
N ALA A 354 5.54 7.25 3.27
CA ALA A 354 4.91 7.05 4.57
C ALA A 354 5.32 5.74 5.27
N LEU A 355 6.59 5.36 5.14
CA LEU A 355 7.12 4.08 5.66
C LEU A 355 6.95 4.00 7.18
N ARG A 356 7.36 5.06 7.89
CA ARG A 356 7.30 5.11 9.35
C ARG A 356 5.85 5.11 9.85
N GLN A 357 4.96 5.84 9.20
CA GLN A 357 3.56 5.97 9.58
C GLN A 357 2.81 4.65 9.38
N THR A 358 2.97 4.05 8.20
CA THR A 358 2.34 2.76 7.88
C THR A 358 2.86 1.67 8.82
N GLN A 359 4.17 1.64 9.08
CA GLN A 359 4.76 0.70 10.03
C GLN A 359 4.25 0.94 11.46
N TYR A 360 4.06 2.19 11.89
CA TYR A 360 3.50 2.48 13.21
C TYR A 360 2.07 1.94 13.35
N GLN A 361 1.21 2.13 12.35
CA GLN A 361 -0.15 1.58 12.37
C GLN A 361 -0.14 0.04 12.31
N ALA A 362 0.75 -0.58 11.55
CA ALA A 362 0.95 -2.02 11.58
C ALA A 362 1.35 -2.51 13.00
N CYS A 363 2.28 -1.80 13.66
CA CYS A 363 2.77 -2.14 15.00
C CYS A 363 1.80 -1.80 16.16
N THR A 364 0.68 -1.11 15.90
CA THR A 364 -0.21 -0.63 16.98
C THR A 364 -1.70 -0.91 16.76
N GLU A 365 -2.17 -1.05 15.53
CA GLU A 365 -3.59 -1.24 15.21
C GLU A 365 -3.86 -2.44 14.31
N PHE A 366 -3.08 -2.64 13.25
CA PHE A 366 -3.52 -3.46 12.13
C PHE A 366 -2.77 -4.78 11.94
N GLY A 367 -1.49 -4.81 12.33
CA GLY A 367 -0.58 -5.87 11.90
C GLY A 367 -0.42 -5.87 10.37
N TRP A 368 -1.03 -6.85 9.71
CA TRP A 368 -0.82 -7.21 8.31
C TRP A 368 0.62 -7.62 7.99
N PHE A 369 1.27 -8.28 8.95
CA PHE A 369 2.62 -8.78 8.79
C PHE A 369 2.62 -9.98 7.85
N ARG A 370 3.15 -9.77 6.64
CA ARG A 370 3.17 -10.76 5.56
C ARG A 370 4.30 -11.76 5.75
N THR A 371 4.14 -12.65 6.71
CA THR A 371 5.09 -13.73 7.01
C THR A 371 5.15 -14.77 5.88
N THR A 372 6.00 -15.76 6.06
CA THR A 372 6.08 -16.99 5.26
C THR A 372 5.79 -18.22 6.12
N ASP A 373 4.99 -18.05 7.19
CA ASP A 373 4.72 -19.11 8.17
C ASP A 373 3.76 -20.19 7.62
N LEU A 374 3.05 -19.89 6.53
CA LEU A 374 2.22 -20.88 5.81
C LEU A 374 3.12 -21.89 5.07
N ASP A 375 2.79 -23.18 5.17
CA ASP A 375 3.56 -24.25 4.51
C ASP A 375 3.44 -24.23 2.97
N GLU A 376 2.26 -23.88 2.44
CA GLU A 376 1.91 -24.01 1.01
C GLU A 376 2.35 -22.81 0.16
N GLN A 377 3.61 -22.39 0.27
CA GLN A 377 4.19 -21.27 -0.51
C GLN A 377 5.69 -21.48 -0.83
N PRO A 378 6.25 -20.81 -1.86
CA PRO A 378 7.58 -21.11 -2.37
C PRO A 378 8.74 -20.29 -1.76
N PHE A 379 8.48 -19.43 -0.78
CA PHE A 379 9.41 -18.42 -0.24
C PHE A 379 10.15 -18.83 1.04
N GLY A 380 10.20 -20.13 1.36
CA GLY A 380 10.87 -20.64 2.56
C GLY A 380 10.15 -20.26 3.86
N ASP A 381 10.87 -20.25 4.98
CA ASP A 381 10.37 -20.13 6.35
C ASP A 381 11.12 -19.09 7.23
N ARG A 382 11.91 -18.17 6.62
CA ARG A 382 12.67 -17.17 7.41
C ARG A 382 11.92 -15.88 7.68
N VAL A 383 10.84 -15.56 7.00
CA VAL A 383 10.12 -14.30 7.25
C VAL A 383 9.04 -14.57 8.30
N THR A 384 9.43 -14.52 9.57
CA THR A 384 8.53 -14.82 10.69
C THR A 384 8.06 -13.55 11.41
N MET A 385 7.16 -13.71 12.38
CA MET A 385 6.79 -12.62 13.30
C MET A 385 7.97 -12.03 14.09
N HIS A 386 9.08 -12.76 14.27
CA HIS A 386 10.27 -12.24 14.93
C HIS A 386 10.86 -11.03 14.18
N PHE A 387 10.95 -11.11 12.85
CA PHE A 387 11.41 -10.02 12.00
C PHE A 387 10.59 -8.75 12.19
N PHE A 388 9.26 -8.87 12.07
CA PHE A 388 8.35 -7.72 12.15
C PHE A 388 8.32 -7.11 13.55
N LEU A 389 8.32 -7.93 14.61
CA LEU A 389 8.40 -7.43 15.99
C LEU A 389 9.72 -6.69 16.24
N SER A 390 10.83 -7.20 15.70
CA SER A 390 12.14 -6.57 15.81
C SER A 390 12.19 -5.24 15.05
N ALA A 391 11.61 -5.17 13.85
CA ALA A 391 11.45 -3.92 13.10
C ALA A 391 10.61 -2.89 13.87
N CYS A 392 9.48 -3.31 14.46
CA CYS A 392 8.67 -2.44 15.30
C CYS A 392 9.45 -1.88 16.50
N ARG A 393 10.21 -2.72 17.21
CA ARG A 393 11.03 -2.30 18.36
C ARG A 393 12.17 -1.38 17.95
N ALA A 394 12.83 -1.68 16.83
CA ALA A 394 13.91 -0.84 16.30
C ALA A 394 13.43 0.58 15.96
N LEU A 395 12.18 0.74 15.50
CA LEU A 395 11.64 2.03 15.07
C LEU A 395 10.91 2.80 16.19
N PHE A 396 10.27 2.09 17.11
CA PHE A 396 9.36 2.69 18.09
C PHE A 396 9.73 2.43 19.56
N GLY A 397 10.65 1.51 19.81
CA GLY A 397 11.16 1.17 21.14
C GLY A 397 10.59 -0.13 21.71
N GLU A 398 11.24 -0.61 22.77
CA GLU A 398 11.00 -1.92 23.41
C GLU A 398 9.60 -2.11 24.02
N TRP A 399 8.81 -1.04 24.15
CA TRP A 399 7.43 -1.14 24.64
C TRP A 399 6.53 -1.86 23.63
N ILE A 400 6.90 -1.92 22.35
CA ILE A 400 6.20 -2.75 21.37
C ILE A 400 6.54 -4.22 21.66
N THR A 401 5.55 -4.93 22.18
CA THR A 401 5.61 -6.38 22.41
C THR A 401 4.61 -7.09 21.48
N ASP A 402 4.76 -8.39 21.35
CA ASP A 402 3.77 -9.28 20.74
C ASP A 402 2.37 -9.04 21.33
N ALA A 403 2.27 -8.93 22.66
CA ALA A 403 1.02 -8.63 23.35
C ALA A 403 0.41 -7.29 22.95
N VAL A 404 1.23 -6.23 22.82
CA VAL A 404 0.75 -4.90 22.39
C VAL A 404 0.18 -4.94 20.98
N ILE A 405 0.89 -5.57 20.04
CA ILE A 405 0.42 -5.69 18.65
C ILE A 405 -0.85 -6.55 18.61
N TYR A 406 -0.85 -7.71 19.29
CA TYR A 406 -1.99 -8.61 19.32
C TYR A 406 -3.23 -7.94 19.90
N ASP A 407 -3.09 -7.20 21.01
CA ASP A 407 -4.20 -6.44 21.58
C ASP A 407 -4.67 -5.32 20.65
N GLY A 408 -3.76 -4.64 19.96
CA GLY A 408 -4.10 -3.66 18.91
C GLY A 408 -4.99 -4.27 17.83
N VAL A 409 -4.54 -5.37 17.21
CA VAL A 409 -5.29 -6.12 16.19
C VAL A 409 -6.65 -6.59 16.70
N ARG A 410 -6.67 -7.18 17.90
CA ARG A 410 -7.90 -7.67 18.53
C ARG A 410 -8.88 -6.52 18.79
N LEU A 411 -8.40 -5.38 19.30
CA LEU A 411 -9.23 -4.21 19.57
C LEU A 411 -9.75 -3.59 18.28
N THR A 412 -8.94 -3.47 17.24
CA THR A 412 -9.36 -3.00 15.90
C THR A 412 -10.49 -3.88 15.36
N ASN A 413 -10.31 -5.20 15.34
CA ASN A 413 -11.34 -6.12 14.87
C ASN A 413 -12.59 -6.11 15.74
N TRP A 414 -12.45 -5.93 17.06
CA TRP A 414 -13.59 -5.75 17.96
C TRP A 414 -14.35 -4.44 17.67
N HIS A 415 -13.60 -3.37 17.41
CA HIS A 415 -14.11 -2.02 17.18
C HIS A 415 -14.84 -1.88 15.86
N TYR A 416 -14.42 -2.63 14.83
CA TYR A 416 -14.93 -2.52 13.47
C TYR A 416 -15.66 -3.76 12.96
N GLY A 417 -15.56 -4.89 13.67
CA GLY A 417 -16.25 -6.15 13.37
C GLY A 417 -15.49 -7.14 12.49
N GLY A 418 -14.27 -6.81 12.04
CA GLY A 418 -13.44 -7.70 11.22
C GLY A 418 -14.17 -8.18 9.97
N GLN A 419 -14.35 -9.50 9.81
CA GLN A 419 -15.07 -10.10 8.66
C GLN A 419 -16.60 -9.95 8.71
N ASP A 420 -17.17 -9.58 9.86
CA ASP A 420 -18.59 -9.22 9.98
C ASP A 420 -18.75 -7.81 10.59
N PRO A 421 -18.54 -6.75 9.80
CA PRO A 421 -18.68 -5.38 10.28
C PRO A 421 -20.13 -4.99 10.61
N ARG A 422 -21.12 -5.82 10.27
CA ARG A 422 -22.56 -5.49 10.36
C ARG A 422 -22.90 -4.13 9.75
N SER A 423 -22.14 -3.72 8.74
CA SER A 423 -22.32 -2.45 8.05
C SER A 423 -23.48 -2.54 7.07
N THR A 424 -24.21 -1.43 6.92
CA THR A 424 -25.28 -1.26 5.93
C THR A 424 -24.89 -0.20 4.92
N HIS A 425 -25.37 -0.31 3.69
CA HIS A 425 -25.02 0.56 2.57
C HIS A 425 -23.52 0.66 2.33
N VAL A 426 -22.85 -0.49 2.41
CA VAL A 426 -21.45 -0.64 2.01
C VAL A 426 -21.35 -1.63 0.86
N LEU A 427 -20.57 -1.28 -0.15
CA LEU A 427 -20.19 -2.18 -1.22
C LEU A 427 -18.70 -2.49 -1.11
N PHE A 428 -18.36 -3.77 -1.01
CA PHE A 428 -16.99 -4.27 -1.06
C PHE A 428 -16.71 -4.79 -2.47
N THR A 429 -15.61 -4.35 -3.07
CA THR A 429 -15.14 -4.89 -4.35
C THR A 429 -13.70 -5.34 -4.20
N ASN A 430 -13.32 -6.44 -4.81
CA ASN A 430 -11.97 -6.98 -4.75
C ASN A 430 -11.59 -7.60 -6.09
N GLY A 431 -10.33 -7.48 -6.50
CA GLY A 431 -9.79 -8.31 -7.59
C GLY A 431 -9.51 -9.72 -7.09
N GLU A 432 -9.76 -10.74 -7.90
CA GLU A 432 -9.41 -12.14 -7.59
C GLU A 432 -7.89 -12.32 -7.41
N LEU A 433 -7.09 -11.54 -8.13
CA LEU A 433 -5.63 -11.61 -8.14
C LEU A 433 -4.98 -10.60 -7.17
N ASP A 434 -5.75 -10.06 -6.21
CA ASP A 434 -5.23 -9.24 -5.10
C ASP A 434 -5.10 -10.08 -3.82
N PRO A 435 -3.89 -10.38 -3.33
CA PRO A 435 -3.70 -11.09 -2.07
C PRO A 435 -4.34 -10.38 -0.86
N ASN A 436 -4.46 -9.05 -0.88
CA ASN A 436 -5.05 -8.29 0.22
C ASN A 436 -6.57 -8.49 0.32
N ARG A 437 -7.23 -9.08 -0.69
CA ARG A 437 -8.65 -9.47 -0.60
C ARG A 437 -8.92 -10.42 0.58
N LEU A 438 -7.90 -11.15 1.04
CA LEU A 438 -8.00 -12.09 2.17
C LEU A 438 -8.17 -11.39 3.52
N VAL A 439 -7.85 -10.09 3.60
CA VAL A 439 -8.16 -9.21 4.74
C VAL A 439 -9.29 -8.22 4.45
N SER A 440 -10.00 -8.44 3.34
CA SER A 440 -11.21 -7.73 2.94
C SER A 440 -12.45 -8.62 3.09
N ILE A 441 -13.61 -8.11 2.69
CA ILE A 441 -14.86 -8.87 2.61
C ILE A 441 -15.09 -9.26 1.16
N THR A 442 -15.00 -10.55 0.88
CA THR A 442 -15.17 -11.15 -0.44
C THR A 442 -16.55 -11.78 -0.64
N SER A 443 -17.28 -11.99 0.45
CA SER A 443 -18.68 -12.43 0.45
C SER A 443 -19.39 -11.83 1.66
N TYR A 444 -20.61 -11.34 1.48
CA TYR A 444 -21.36 -10.72 2.56
C TYR A 444 -22.85 -11.04 2.51
N THR A 445 -23.40 -11.49 3.63
CA THR A 445 -24.79 -11.97 3.73
C THR A 445 -25.79 -10.91 4.21
N ASN A 446 -25.40 -9.63 4.21
CA ASN A 446 -26.26 -8.53 4.65
C ASN A 446 -27.12 -8.03 3.48
N PRO A 447 -28.46 -8.02 3.54
CA PRO A 447 -29.31 -7.55 2.43
C PRO A 447 -29.11 -6.08 2.02
N GLN A 448 -28.48 -5.26 2.88
CA GLN A 448 -28.24 -3.84 2.65
C GLN A 448 -26.80 -3.56 2.22
N SER A 449 -25.96 -4.56 2.02
CA SER A 449 -24.55 -4.41 1.62
C SER A 449 -24.14 -5.59 0.77
N ASN A 450 -23.09 -5.45 -0.02
CA ASN A 450 -22.70 -6.55 -0.90
C ASN A 450 -21.19 -6.60 -1.06
N ALA A 451 -20.71 -7.75 -1.52
CA ALA A 451 -19.31 -7.98 -1.82
C ALA A 451 -19.18 -8.62 -3.21
N PHE A 452 -18.27 -8.10 -4.02
CA PHE A 452 -17.90 -8.66 -5.30
C PHE A 452 -16.42 -9.02 -5.31
N VAL A 453 -16.11 -10.19 -5.88
CA VAL A 453 -14.77 -10.55 -6.32
C VAL A 453 -14.81 -10.56 -7.84
N VAL A 454 -13.98 -9.73 -8.47
CA VAL A 454 -13.91 -9.62 -9.92
C VAL A 454 -12.93 -10.67 -10.44
N PRO A 455 -13.39 -11.68 -11.21
CA PRO A 455 -12.54 -12.77 -11.66
C PRO A 455 -11.40 -12.28 -12.55
N ASN A 456 -10.22 -12.88 -12.40
CA ASN A 456 -8.99 -12.56 -13.16
C ASN A 456 -8.53 -11.09 -13.13
N GLU A 457 -9.05 -10.26 -12.24
CA GLU A 457 -8.65 -8.86 -12.11
C GLU A 457 -7.67 -8.66 -10.94
N PHE A 458 -6.74 -7.72 -11.11
CA PHE A 458 -5.81 -7.28 -10.07
C PHE A 458 -6.44 -6.22 -9.15
N VAL A 459 -5.62 -5.66 -8.27
CA VAL A 459 -6.03 -4.69 -7.27
C VAL A 459 -6.62 -3.41 -7.92
N TYR A 460 -7.85 -3.08 -7.51
CA TYR A 460 -8.57 -1.85 -7.88
C TYR A 460 -9.01 -1.70 -9.35
N ALA A 461 -9.03 -2.75 -10.18
CA ALA A 461 -9.44 -2.63 -11.59
C ALA A 461 -10.83 -1.97 -11.78
N GLU A 462 -11.73 -2.17 -10.82
CA GLU A 462 -13.10 -1.64 -10.83
C GLU A 462 -13.20 -0.13 -10.56
N ILE A 463 -12.13 0.53 -10.10
CA ILE A 463 -12.20 1.96 -9.75
C ILE A 463 -12.10 2.88 -10.96
N TYR A 464 -11.57 2.36 -12.06
CA TYR A 464 -11.39 3.11 -13.30
C TYR A 464 -12.67 3.15 -14.11
N SER A 465 -12.78 4.13 -15.01
CA SER A 465 -13.92 4.31 -15.90
C SER A 465 -14.22 3.02 -16.67
N ILE A 466 -15.49 2.83 -17.04
CA ILE A 466 -15.89 1.70 -17.87
C ILE A 466 -15.25 1.87 -19.25
N SER A 467 -14.58 0.83 -19.73
CA SER A 467 -13.86 0.84 -21.01
C SER A 467 -14.27 -0.33 -21.91
N GLU A 468 -13.93 -0.27 -23.20
CA GLU A 468 -14.11 -1.40 -24.13
C GLU A 468 -13.11 -2.53 -23.87
N GLU A 469 -12.04 -2.28 -23.10
CA GLU A 469 -11.03 -3.25 -22.71
C GLU A 469 -11.45 -4.06 -21.47
N ASP A 470 -12.50 -3.60 -20.76
CA ASP A 470 -13.01 -4.29 -19.58
C ASP A 470 -13.57 -5.67 -19.95
N SER A 471 -13.27 -6.67 -19.14
CA SER A 471 -13.98 -7.95 -19.18
C SER A 471 -15.49 -7.75 -18.94
N ALA A 472 -16.32 -8.68 -19.41
CA ALA A 472 -17.77 -8.60 -19.22
C ALA A 472 -18.13 -8.60 -17.72
N GLU A 473 -17.40 -9.36 -16.93
CA GLU A 473 -17.49 -9.45 -15.47
C GLU A 473 -17.11 -8.11 -14.81
N LEU A 474 -15.96 -7.53 -15.17
CA LEU A 474 -15.52 -6.23 -14.65
C LEU A 474 -16.52 -5.12 -14.99
N ALA A 475 -16.95 -5.04 -16.25
CA ALA A 475 -17.94 -4.05 -16.67
C ALA A 475 -19.28 -4.22 -15.93
N THR A 476 -19.67 -5.44 -15.62
CA THR A 476 -20.88 -5.73 -14.81
C THR A 476 -20.70 -5.23 -13.38
N VAL A 477 -19.57 -5.51 -12.73
CA VAL A 477 -19.29 -5.03 -11.37
C VAL A 477 -19.24 -3.51 -11.34
N LYS A 478 -18.60 -2.85 -12.30
CA LYS A 478 -18.58 -1.37 -12.41
C LYS A 478 -20.01 -0.80 -12.51
N ARG A 479 -20.88 -1.38 -13.35
CA ARG A 479 -22.29 -0.96 -13.42
C ARG A 479 -23.05 -1.18 -12.11
N ASN A 480 -22.81 -2.31 -11.44
CA ASN A 480 -23.40 -2.58 -10.13
C ASN A 480 -22.99 -1.55 -9.09
N VAL A 481 -21.71 -1.15 -9.05
CA VAL A 481 -21.22 -0.06 -8.18
C VAL A 481 -22.06 1.20 -8.39
N GLN A 482 -22.23 1.63 -9.64
CA GLN A 482 -23.03 2.82 -9.96
C GLN A 482 -24.50 2.68 -9.52
N GLN A 483 -25.07 1.48 -9.60
CA GLN A 483 -26.44 1.20 -9.14
C GLN A 483 -26.56 1.25 -7.61
N TYR A 484 -25.61 0.68 -6.87
CA TYR A 484 -25.59 0.77 -5.40
C TYR A 484 -25.44 2.22 -4.93
N ILE A 485 -24.60 3.01 -5.59
CA ILE A 485 -24.47 4.44 -5.29
C ILE A 485 -25.78 5.19 -5.52
N GLY A 486 -26.51 4.90 -6.61
CA GLY A 486 -27.85 5.48 -6.86
C GLY A 486 -28.86 5.05 -5.78
N LEU A 487 -28.85 3.78 -5.39
CA LEU A 487 -29.71 3.23 -4.33
C LEU A 487 -29.58 3.98 -3.00
N TRP A 488 -28.36 4.27 -2.57
CA TRP A 488 -28.10 4.96 -1.30
C TRP A 488 -28.57 6.42 -1.31
N GLN A 489 -28.76 6.99 -2.50
CA GLN A 489 -29.32 8.32 -2.70
C GLN A 489 -30.85 8.32 -2.78
N GLY A 490 -31.49 7.15 -2.77
CA GLY A 490 -32.94 6.98 -2.86
C GLY A 490 -33.47 6.70 -4.27
N GLU A 491 -32.60 6.41 -5.24
CA GLU A 491 -33.00 5.92 -6.55
C GLU A 491 -33.35 4.41 -6.48
N GLY A 492 -34.34 3.94 -7.25
CA GLY A 492 -34.75 2.53 -7.22
C GLY A 492 -33.71 1.58 -7.86
N PHE A 493 -33.64 0.33 -7.40
CA PHE A 493 -32.74 -0.69 -7.96
C PHE A 493 -33.33 -1.24 -9.27
N THR A 494 -32.57 -1.16 -10.36
CA THR A 494 -32.87 -1.91 -11.58
C THR A 494 -31.67 -2.82 -11.84
N PRO A 495 -31.68 -4.10 -11.40
CA PRO A 495 -30.56 -4.99 -11.63
C PRO A 495 -30.27 -5.07 -13.13
N ALA A 496 -28.99 -4.93 -13.49
CA ALA A 496 -28.53 -5.11 -14.88
C ALA A 496 -28.65 -6.57 -15.33
#